data_AF-A0A7C2XIJ5-F1
#
_entry.id   AF-A0A7C2XIJ5-F1
#
_cell.length_a   1.000
_cell.length_b   1.000
_cell.length_c   1.000
_cell.angle_alpha   90.00
_cell.angle_beta   90.00
_cell.angle_gamma   90.00
#
_symmetry.space_group_name_H-M   'P 1'
#
loop_
_entity.id
_entity.type
_entity.pdbx_description
1 polymer ?
#
loop_
_entity_poly.entity_id
_entity_poly.type
_entity_poly.pdbx_seq_one_letter_code
_entity_poly.pdbx_strand_id
1 'polypeptide(L)' 'MDSRLKHRLPSVVTLGFLVAGFLLAGFMARAETLLVCPQGCPFSSVQEAISRASPGDTILIQAGTYVENLVISKRGLIL' A
#
# COMPACT_ATOMS: atom_id res chain seq x y z
N MET A 1 -36.61 -6.22 -39.93
CA MET A 1 -35.45 -5.39 -39.53
C MET A 1 -35.51 -5.19 -38.03
N ASP A 2 -34.58 -5.89 -37.40
CA ASP A 2 -34.09 -5.87 -36.02
C ASP A 2 -34.60 -4.80 -35.04
N SER A 3 -35.29 -5.25 -34.00
CA SER A 3 -35.54 -4.46 -32.77
C SER A 3 -35.54 -5.36 -31.52
N ARG A 4 -34.83 -6.48 -31.57
CA ARG A 4 -34.80 -7.52 -30.51
C ARG A 4 -33.46 -7.61 -29.78
N LEU A 5 -32.64 -6.55 -29.79
CA LEU A 5 -31.28 -6.61 -29.23
C LEU A 5 -30.89 -5.46 -28.27
N LYS A 6 -31.84 -4.80 -27.58
CA LYS A 6 -31.46 -3.68 -26.67
C LYS A 6 -31.90 -3.73 -25.21
N HIS A 7 -32.87 -4.54 -24.77
CA HIS A 7 -33.49 -4.29 -23.46
C HIS A 7 -33.76 -5.49 -22.54
N ARG A 8 -32.89 -6.50 -22.47
CA ARG A 8 -33.03 -7.55 -21.44
C ARG A 8 -31.66 -8.05 -20.95
N LEU A 9 -30.85 -7.17 -20.38
CA LEU A 9 -29.90 -7.63 -19.37
C LEU A 9 -30.73 -8.01 -18.13
N PRO A 10 -30.76 -9.28 -17.69
CA PRO A 10 -31.53 -9.66 -16.51
C PRO A 10 -30.91 -9.00 -15.27
N SER A 11 -31.74 -8.47 -14.37
CA SER A 11 -31.33 -7.77 -13.13
C SER A 11 -30.39 -8.56 -12.21
N VAL A 12 -30.24 -9.87 -12.46
CA VAL A 12 -29.31 -10.77 -11.77
C VAL A 12 -27.86 -10.57 -12.22
N VAL A 13 -27.63 -10.13 -13.47
CA VAL A 13 -26.29 -9.91 -14.02
C VAL A 13 -25.62 -8.69 -13.40
N THR A 14 -26.39 -7.63 -13.10
CA THR A 14 -25.89 -6.43 -12.41
C THR A 14 -25.64 -6.67 -10.92
N LEU A 15 -26.45 -7.51 -10.26
CA LEU A 15 -26.26 -7.85 -8.84
C LEU A 15 -25.05 -8.78 -8.62
N GLY A 16 -24.83 -9.75 -9.52
CA GLY A 16 -23.65 -10.63 -9.47
C GLY A 16 -22.32 -9.89 -9.66
N PHE A 17 -22.30 -8.85 -10.50
CA PHE A 17 -21.13 -7.99 -10.68
C PHE A 17 -20.81 -7.12 -9.45
N LEU A 18 -21.82 -6.65 -8.71
CA LEU A 18 -21.62 -5.87 -7.47
C LEU A 18 -21.03 -6.72 -6.33
N VAL A 19 -21.45 -7.98 -6.20
CA VAL A 19 -20.91 -8.90 -5.18
C VAL A 19 -19.50 -9.39 -5.55
N ALA A 20 -19.25 -9.71 -6.82
CA ALA A 20 -17.92 -10.07 -7.30
C ALA A 20 -16.91 -8.91 -7.18
N GLY A 21 -17.36 -7.66 -7.41
CA GLY A 21 -16.55 -6.46 -7.23
C GLY A 21 -16.19 -6.16 -5.78
N PHE A 22 -17.05 -6.55 -4.82
CA PHE A 22 -16.78 -6.36 -3.38
C PHE A 22 -15.84 -7.44 -2.81
N LEU A 23 -15.92 -8.68 -3.32
CA LEU A 23 -15.04 -9.79 -2.90
C LEU A 23 -13.59 -9.63 -3.37
N LEU A 24 -13.32 -8.79 -4.39
CA LEU A 24 -11.98 -8.47 -4.88
C LEU A 24 -11.31 -7.27 -4.16
N ALA A 25 -12.01 -6.59 -3.24
CA ALA A 25 -11.58 -5.32 -2.65
C ALA A 25 -10.77 -5.45 -1.34
N GLY A 26 -10.30 -6.65 -1.00
CA GLY A 26 -9.51 -6.91 0.20
C GLY A 26 -8.03 -6.57 0.05
N PHE A 27 -7.66 -5.32 -0.24
CA PHE A 27 -6.29 -4.87 0.04
C PHE A 27 -6.19 -4.64 1.55
N MET A 28 -5.84 -5.69 2.29
CA MET A 28 -5.46 -5.58 3.69
C MET A 28 -4.24 -4.65 3.78
N ALA A 29 -4.45 -3.40 4.18
CA ALA A 29 -3.35 -2.53 4.56
C ALA A 29 -2.62 -3.20 5.74
N ARG A 30 -1.43 -3.70 5.47
CA ARG A 30 -0.51 -4.20 6.49
C ARG A 30 0.51 -3.12 6.77
N ALA A 31 0.66 -2.78 8.04
CA ALA A 31 1.82 -2.05 8.53
C ALA A 31 3.04 -2.98 8.44
N GLU A 32 4.08 -2.54 7.75
CA GLU A 32 5.36 -3.24 7.65
C GLU A 32 6.42 -2.57 8.55
N THR A 33 7.34 -3.37 9.08
CA THR A 33 8.53 -2.85 9.76
C THR A 33 9.68 -2.75 8.76
N LEU A 34 10.06 -1.54 8.39
CA LEU A 34 11.20 -1.27 7.51
C LEU A 34 12.49 -1.23 8.31
N LEU A 35 13.34 -2.24 8.16
CA LEU A 35 14.57 -2.38 8.95
C LEU A 35 15.74 -1.65 8.28
N VAL A 36 16.33 -0.70 9.01
CA VAL A 36 17.51 0.06 8.62
C VAL A 36 18.70 -0.41 9.44
N CYS A 37 19.80 -0.77 8.79
CA CYS A 37 21.07 -1.04 9.48
C CYS A 37 22.29 -0.72 8.59
N PRO A 38 23.49 -0.52 9.15
CA PRO A 38 24.66 -0.13 8.35
C PRO A 38 25.05 -1.13 7.26
N GLN A 39 24.81 -2.43 7.45
CA GLN A 39 25.22 -3.49 6.52
C GLN A 39 24.28 -4.72 6.62
N GLY A 40 23.86 -5.28 5.49
CA GLY A 40 23.13 -6.55 5.45
C GLY A 40 21.62 -6.47 5.68
N CYS A 41 21.05 -5.26 5.71
CA CYS A 41 19.61 -5.02 5.87
C CYS A 41 18.97 -4.50 4.58
N PRO A 42 17.62 -4.54 4.47
CA PRO A 42 16.91 -4.02 3.30
C PRO A 42 17.21 -2.56 3.00
N PHE A 43 17.44 -1.75 4.04
CA PHE A 43 17.79 -0.34 3.92
C PHE A 43 19.09 -0.05 4.68
N SER A 44 19.99 0.70 4.05
CA SER A 44 21.19 1.26 4.68
C SER A 44 21.10 2.78 4.91
N SER A 45 20.08 3.44 4.36
CA SER A 45 19.78 4.86 4.55
C SER A 45 18.44 5.06 5.24
N VAL A 46 18.41 5.98 6.20
CA VAL A 46 17.16 6.38 6.89
C VAL A 46 16.25 7.13 5.91
N GLN A 47 16.78 8.00 5.06
CA GLN A 47 15.99 8.74 4.07
C GLN A 47 15.33 7.82 3.03
N GLU A 48 15.98 6.73 2.64
CA GLU A 48 15.39 5.75 1.74
C GLU A 48 14.19 5.05 2.41
N ALA A 49 14.35 4.59 3.66
CA ALA A 49 13.25 3.98 4.42
C ALA A 49 12.06 4.95 4.60
N ILE A 50 12.32 6.22 4.92
CA ILE A 50 11.29 7.28 4.98
C ILE A 50 10.55 7.39 3.64
N SER A 51 11.29 7.37 2.52
CA SER A 51 10.71 7.50 1.19
C SER A 51 9.82 6.32 0.84
N ARG A 52 10.16 5.12 1.31
CA ARG A 52 9.42 3.87 1.10
C ARG A 52 8.24 3.66 2.03
N ALA A 53 8.27 4.19 3.26
CA ALA A 53 7.24 3.98 4.27
C ALA A 53 5.83 4.37 3.81
N SER A 54 4.88 3.46 3.94
CA SER A 54 3.45 3.69 3.76
C SER A 54 2.80 4.11 5.08
N PRO A 55 1.60 4.72 5.06
CA PRO A 55 0.87 5.03 6.29
C PRO A 55 0.66 3.78 7.15
N GLY A 56 1.08 3.86 8.41
CA GLY A 56 1.02 2.75 9.36
C GLY A 56 2.31 1.94 9.49
N ASP A 57 3.26 2.08 8.57
CA ASP A 57 4.56 1.41 8.68
C ASP A 57 5.38 1.95 9.86
N THR A 58 6.27 1.13 10.38
CA THR A 58 7.27 1.51 11.38
C THR A 58 8.66 1.36 10.78
N ILE A 59 9.48 2.40 10.86
CA ILE A 59 10.91 2.28 10.51
C ILE A 59 11.63 1.83 11.77
N LEU A 60 12.37 0.72 11.70
CA LEU A 60 13.19 0.21 12.80
C LEU A 60 14.66 0.45 12.48
N ILE A 61 15.30 1.38 13.19
CA ILE A 61 16.70 1.74 13.00
C ILE A 61 17.57 0.97 13.99
N GLN A 62 18.44 0.09 13.48
CA GLN A 62 19.44 -0.57 14.31
C GLN A 62 20.57 0.38 14.71
N ALA A 63 21.32 0.00 15.74
CA ALA A 63 22.46 0.78 16.21
C ALA A 63 23.48 1.01 15.10
N GLY A 64 23.88 2.28 14.92
CA GLY A 64 24.78 2.71 13.86
C GLY A 64 24.92 4.22 13.84
N THR A 65 25.84 4.71 13.00
CA THR A 65 25.96 6.14 12.70
C THR A 65 25.46 6.39 11.29
N TYR A 66 24.47 7.27 11.16
CA TYR A 66 23.86 7.65 9.89
C TYR A 66 24.12 9.14 9.65
N VAL A 67 25.02 9.46 8.71
CA VAL A 67 25.37 10.84 8.37
C VAL A 67 24.50 11.29 7.21
N GLU A 68 23.28 11.75 7.51
CA GLU A 68 22.26 12.10 6.52
C GLU A 68 21.56 13.41 6.87
N ASN A 69 21.07 14.13 5.84
CA ASN A 69 20.12 15.23 6.02
C ASN A 69 18.72 14.68 5.74
N LEU A 70 17.84 14.67 6.74
CA LEU A 70 16.52 14.06 6.63
C LEU A 70 15.45 15.08 6.24
N VAL A 71 14.58 14.69 5.31
CA VAL A 71 13.34 15.40 4.98
C VAL A 71 12.15 14.53 5.39
N ILE A 72 11.42 14.99 6.41
CA ILE A 72 10.24 14.30 6.93
C ILE A 72 8.99 15.07 6.53
N SER A 73 8.35 14.65 5.44
CA SER A 73 7.13 15.26 4.91
C SER A 73 5.87 14.41 5.08
N LYS A 74 6.03 13.16 5.55
CA LYS A 74 4.93 12.22 5.78
C LYS A 74 4.35 12.41 7.19
N ARG A 75 3.02 12.48 7.28
CA ARG A 75 2.30 12.57 8.55
C ARG A 75 2.20 11.19 9.20
N GLY A 76 2.34 11.14 10.52
CA GLY A 76 2.19 9.90 11.31
C GLY A 76 3.32 8.89 11.12
N LEU A 77 4.50 9.34 10.67
CA LEU A 77 5.67 8.48 10.53
C LEU A 77 6.29 8.17 11.90
N ILE A 78 6.69 6.91 12.11
CA ILE A 78 7.38 6.44 13.31
C ILE A 78 8.76 5.91 12.90
N LEU A 79 9.80 6.36 13.62
CA LEU A 79 11.21 5.97 13.48
C LEU A 79 11.72 5.34 14.77
#